data_AF-A0AAD3R320-F1
#
_entry.id   AF-A0AAD3R320-F1
#
_cell.length_a   1.000
_cell.length_b   1.000
_cell.length_c   1.000
_cell.angle_alpha   90.00
_cell.angle_beta   90.00
_cell.angle_gamma   90.00
#
_symmetry.space_group_name_H-M   'P 1'
#
loop_
_entity.id
_entity.type
_entity.pdbx_description
1 polymer ?
#
loop_
_entity_poly.entity_id
_entity_poly.type
_entity_poly.pdbx_seq_one_letter_code
_entity_poly.pdbx_strand_id
1 'polypeptide(L)'
;MYMLDLGLMEFSAVKTTGKAPSPRSWHGSAVLSDTKFLIHGGYNGNNALSDTFVFDIDTNSWTEVTLPQLSVPRAGHSLITMDTAGRHHFSDEDEDVDMDPGSVSRTLLVFGGGDNEGNFYSDLTTVAVEELLGAI
;
A
#
# COMPACT_ATOMS: atom_id res chain seq x y z
N MET A 1 -10.87 -9.75 11.13
CA MET A 1 -10.54 -8.32 11.15
C MET A 1 -11.50 -7.63 12.11
N TYR A 2 -11.03 -6.62 12.85
CA TYR A 2 -11.87 -5.84 13.76
C TYR A 2 -11.72 -4.35 13.41
N MET A 3 -12.77 -3.59 13.64
CA MET A 3 -12.77 -2.14 13.50
C MET A 3 -13.12 -1.53 14.85
N LEU A 4 -12.35 -0.53 15.27
CA LEU A 4 -12.64 0.27 16.46
C LEU A 4 -13.29 1.57 16.02
N ASP A 5 -14.53 1.78 16.42
CA ASP A 5 -15.17 3.09 16.33
C ASP A 5 -14.56 4.00 17.40
N LEU A 6 -13.93 5.10 17.01
CA LEU A 6 -13.27 6.02 17.94
C LEU A 6 -14.23 6.98 18.65
N GLY A 7 -15.44 7.19 18.11
CA GLY A 7 -16.48 8.00 18.75
C GLY A 7 -17.19 7.24 19.87
N LEU A 8 -17.46 5.95 19.64
CA LEU A 8 -18.12 5.05 20.59
C LEU A 8 -17.14 4.24 21.46
N MET A 9 -15.87 4.17 21.06
CA MET A 9 -14.84 3.30 21.66
C MET A 9 -15.25 1.83 21.69
N GLU A 10 -15.93 1.36 20.65
CA GLU A 10 -16.45 0.01 20.53
C GLU A 10 -15.77 -0.77 19.39
N PHE A 11 -15.40 -2.02 19.68
CA PHE A 11 -14.90 -2.94 18.68
C PHE A 11 -16.04 -3.71 18.02
N SER A 12 -16.03 -3.74 16.68
CA SER A 12 -16.91 -4.58 15.89
C SER A 12 -16.12 -5.57 15.04
N ALA A 13 -16.62 -6.80 14.93
CA ALA A 13 -16.10 -7.76 13.98
C ALA A 13 -16.60 -7.38 12.57
N VAL A 14 -15.67 -7.22 11.64
CA VAL A 14 -16.02 -6.86 10.26
C VAL A 14 -16.23 -8.14 9.45
N LYS A 15 -17.43 -8.33 8.89
CA LYS A 15 -17.71 -9.40 7.95
C LYS A 15 -17.16 -9.00 6.58
N THR A 16 -16.12 -9.68 6.13
CA THR A 16 -15.45 -9.36 4.87
C THR A 16 -15.86 -10.28 3.74
N THR A 17 -15.74 -9.78 2.51
CA THR A 17 -15.87 -10.56 1.27
C THR A 17 -14.59 -10.47 0.42
N GLY A 18 -14.53 -11.20 -0.70
CA GLY A 18 -13.37 -11.21 -1.59
C GLY A 18 -12.23 -12.10 -1.11
N LYS A 19 -11.04 -11.95 -1.71
CA LYS A 19 -9.85 -12.76 -1.41
C LYS A 19 -9.05 -12.12 -0.27
N ALA A 20 -9.34 -12.54 0.96
CA ALA A 20 -8.64 -12.03 2.14
C ALA A 20 -7.18 -12.54 2.23
N PRO A 21 -6.27 -11.75 2.79
CA PRO A 21 -4.90 -12.21 3.07
C PRO A 21 -4.90 -13.38 4.05
N SER A 22 -3.90 -14.26 3.90
CA SER A 22 -3.60 -15.28 4.90
C SER A 22 -3.19 -14.64 6.25
N PRO A 23 -3.40 -15.34 7.38
CA PRO A 23 -2.90 -14.90 8.69
C PRO A 23 -1.39 -14.61 8.63
N ARG A 24 -0.99 -13.42 9.12
CA ARG A 24 0.40 -12.93 9.02
C ARG A 24 0.76 -11.94 10.12
N SER A 25 2.05 -11.85 10.44
CA SER A 25 2.66 -10.80 11.26
C SER A 25 3.60 -9.93 10.43
N TRP A 26 4.06 -8.80 10.99
CA TRP A 26 5.11 -7.94 10.41
C TRP A 26 4.85 -7.45 8.97
N HIS A 27 3.58 -7.33 8.59
CA HIS A 27 3.17 -6.77 7.31
C HIS A 27 3.28 -5.24 7.33
N GLY A 28 3.47 -4.64 6.17
CA GLY A 28 3.29 -3.21 5.98
C GLY A 28 1.81 -2.89 5.77
N SER A 29 1.37 -1.73 6.25
CA SER A 29 0.03 -1.19 5.98
C SER A 29 0.11 0.31 5.68
N ALA A 30 -0.67 0.78 4.71
CA ALA A 30 -0.79 2.21 4.42
C ALA A 30 -2.16 2.55 3.80
N VAL A 31 -2.60 3.79 4.03
CA VAL A 31 -3.87 4.32 3.51
C VAL A 31 -3.66 4.80 2.08
N LEU A 32 -4.49 4.32 1.15
CA LEU A 32 -4.46 4.68 -0.27
C LEU A 32 -5.42 5.82 -0.59
N SER A 33 -6.62 5.78 0.00
CA SER A 33 -7.68 6.77 -0.13
C SER A 33 -8.52 6.81 1.14
N ASP A 34 -9.55 7.65 1.17
CA ASP A 34 -10.48 7.75 2.30
C ASP A 34 -11.14 6.40 2.66
N THR A 35 -11.26 5.50 1.68
CA THR A 35 -11.98 4.23 1.83
C THR A 35 -11.09 3.01 1.67
N LYS A 36 -9.86 3.16 1.19
CA LYS A 36 -8.98 2.03 0.85
C LYS A 36 -7.67 2.09 1.61
N PHE A 37 -7.28 0.95 2.17
CA PHE A 37 -5.94 0.73 2.70
C PHE A 37 -5.35 -0.55 2.12
N LEU A 38 -4.02 -0.63 2.08
CA LEU A 38 -3.32 -1.83 1.65
C LEU A 38 -2.67 -2.58 2.79
N ILE A 39 -2.47 -3.88 2.58
CA ILE A 39 -1.60 -4.76 3.34
C ILE A 39 -0.60 -5.36 2.37
N HIS A 40 0.69 -5.25 2.66
CA HIS A 40 1.75 -5.81 1.83
C HIS A 40 2.71 -6.68 2.65
N GLY A 41 3.07 -7.82 2.07
CA GLY A 41 4.08 -8.73 2.60
C GLY A 41 3.79 -9.23 4.01
N GLY A 42 4.83 -9.32 4.84
CA GLY A 42 4.77 -9.88 6.19
C GLY A 42 5.25 -11.33 6.24
N TYR A 43 4.89 -12.03 7.32
CA TYR A 43 5.33 -13.40 7.62
C TYR A 43 4.15 -14.27 8.02
N ASN A 44 3.94 -15.41 7.36
CA ASN A 44 2.82 -16.33 7.65
C ASN A 44 3.14 -17.43 8.68
N GLY A 45 4.28 -17.35 9.36
CA GLY A 45 4.77 -18.41 10.25
C GLY A 45 5.74 -19.39 9.57
N ASN A 46 5.85 -19.35 8.24
CA ASN A 46 6.82 -20.16 7.49
C ASN A 46 7.76 -19.28 6.66
N ASN A 47 7.20 -18.43 5.79
CA ASN A 47 7.95 -17.64 4.81
C ASN A 47 7.59 -16.15 4.89
N ALA A 48 8.53 -15.28 4.50
CA ALA A 48 8.20 -13.92 4.13
C ALA A 48 7.31 -13.90 2.88
N LEU A 49 6.46 -12.89 2.78
CA LEU A 49 5.44 -12.75 1.75
C LEU A 49 5.69 -11.52 0.88
N SER A 50 5.24 -11.57 -0.36
CA SER A 50 5.25 -10.45 -1.33
C SER A 50 3.85 -10.10 -1.86
N ASP A 51 2.82 -10.79 -1.39
CA ASP A 51 1.44 -10.54 -1.81
C ASP A 51 0.94 -9.19 -1.27
N THR A 52 0.09 -8.54 -2.06
CA THR A 52 -0.49 -7.23 -1.75
C THR A 52 -2.00 -7.34 -1.82
N PHE A 53 -2.67 -6.82 -0.79
CA PHE A 53 -4.12 -6.80 -0.72
C PHE A 53 -4.60 -5.40 -0.42
N VAL A 54 -5.68 -5.00 -1.06
CA VAL A 54 -6.39 -3.75 -0.78
C VAL A 54 -7.72 -4.10 -0.13
N PHE A 55 -8.01 -3.45 0.99
CA PHE A 55 -9.32 -3.49 1.62
C PHE A 55 -10.07 -2.21 1.34
N ASP A 56 -11.31 -2.34 0.88
CA ASP A 56 -12.25 -1.23 0.73
C ASP A 56 -13.24 -1.27 1.90
N ILE A 57 -13.28 -0.21 2.71
CA ILE A 57 -14.12 -0.12 3.92
C ILE A 57 -15.59 0.12 3.58
N ASP A 58 -15.91 0.68 2.40
CA ASP A 58 -17.30 0.93 2.01
C ASP A 58 -18.02 -0.38 1.68
N THR A 59 -17.32 -1.28 1.00
CA THR A 59 -17.84 -2.59 0.57
C THR A 59 -17.46 -3.72 1.53
N ASN A 60 -16.54 -3.47 2.46
CA ASN A 60 -15.91 -4.48 3.31
C ASN A 60 -15.33 -5.66 2.51
N SER A 61 -14.67 -5.37 1.38
CA SER A 61 -14.12 -6.39 0.48
C SER A 61 -12.61 -6.31 0.35
N TRP A 62 -11.97 -7.47 0.28
CA TRP A 62 -10.56 -7.62 -0.05
C TRP A 62 -10.36 -7.92 -1.53
N THR A 63 -9.41 -7.22 -2.15
CA THR A 63 -8.90 -7.52 -3.49
C THR A 63 -7.40 -7.76 -3.41
N GLU A 64 -6.92 -8.86 -4.00
CA GLU A 64 -5.48 -9.09 -4.17
C GLU A 64 -5.01 -8.34 -5.42
N VAL A 65 -3.90 -7.61 -5.29
CA VAL A 65 -3.31 -6.81 -6.37
C VAL A 65 -1.91 -7.34 -6.65
N THR A 66 -1.58 -7.50 -7.94
CA THR A 66 -0.26 -7.97 -8.37
C THR A 66 0.47 -6.84 -9.08
N LEU A 67 1.59 -6.40 -8.49
CA LEU A 67 2.46 -5.38 -9.07
C LEU A 67 3.90 -5.90 -9.14
N PRO A 68 4.58 -5.83 -10.30
CA PRO A 68 5.96 -6.29 -10.44
C PRO A 68 6.93 -5.65 -9.43
N GLN A 69 6.71 -4.38 -9.09
CA GLN A 69 7.51 -3.61 -8.14
C GLN A 69 7.43 -4.18 -6.71
N LEU A 70 6.33 -4.85 -6.37
CA LEU A 70 6.06 -5.43 -5.05
C LEU A 70 6.32 -6.95 -5.01
N SER A 71 7.15 -7.48 -5.92
CA SER A 71 7.37 -8.92 -6.05
C SER A 71 8.35 -9.53 -5.04
N VAL A 72 9.15 -8.71 -4.36
CA VAL A 72 10.19 -9.16 -3.42
C VAL A 72 9.59 -9.45 -2.04
N PRO A 73 9.65 -10.70 -1.53
CA PRO A 73 9.11 -11.04 -0.23
C PRO A 73 9.84 -10.29 0.89
N ARG A 74 9.08 -9.64 1.77
CA ARG A 74 9.63 -8.89 2.90
C ARG A 74 8.70 -8.83 4.11
N ALA A 75 9.29 -8.96 5.29
CA ALA A 75 8.67 -8.78 6.59
C ALA A 75 9.37 -7.67 7.38
N GLY A 76 8.64 -6.96 8.23
CA GLY A 76 9.18 -5.90 9.10
C GLY A 76 9.62 -4.64 8.35
N HIS A 77 9.16 -4.46 7.10
CA HIS A 77 9.43 -3.27 6.31
C HIS A 77 8.53 -2.11 6.73
N SER A 78 8.96 -0.89 6.42
CA SER A 78 8.12 0.31 6.57
C SER A 78 7.35 0.57 5.28
N LEU A 79 6.08 0.93 5.42
CA LEU A 79 5.18 1.23 4.32
C LEU A 79 4.46 2.54 4.61
N ILE A 80 4.64 3.55 3.76
CA ILE A 80 4.00 4.85 3.92
C ILE A 80 3.46 5.35 2.59
N THR A 81 2.34 6.05 2.61
CA THR A 81 1.88 6.85 1.47
C THR A 81 2.28 8.31 1.69
N MET A 82 2.74 8.95 0.62
CA MET A 82 3.21 10.33 0.64
C MET A 82 2.67 11.09 -0.56
N ASP A 83 2.15 12.28 -0.30
CA ASP A 83 1.75 13.20 -1.36
C ASP A 83 3.02 13.78 -2.00
N THR A 84 3.13 13.60 -3.31
CA THR A 84 4.24 14.09 -4.11
C THR A 84 3.72 15.16 -5.06
N ALA A 85 4.40 16.32 -5.10
CA ALA A 85 4.15 17.29 -6.15
C ALA A 85 4.42 16.58 -7.50
N GLY A 86 3.49 16.71 -8.44
CA GLY A 86 3.62 16.09 -9.76
C GLY A 86 5.01 16.34 -10.34
N ARG A 87 5.69 15.28 -10.79
CA ARG A 87 6.97 15.42 -11.49
C ARG A 87 6.76 16.37 -12.67
N HIS A 88 7.34 17.57 -12.59
CA HIS A 88 7.55 18.37 -13.79
C HIS A 88 8.42 17.56 -14.74
N HIS A 89 7.85 17.10 -15.85
CA HIS A 89 8.64 16.72 -17.00
C HIS A 89 9.20 18.04 -17.56
N PHE A 90 10.43 18.41 -17.19
CA PHE A 90 11.13 19.49 -17.89
C PHE A 90 11.44 18.97 -19.29
N SER A 91 10.55 19.20 -20.25
CA SER A 91 10.94 19.35 -21.64
C SER A 91 11.51 20.74 -21.80
N ASP A 92 12.71 20.86 -22.37
CA ASP A 92 13.44 22.12 -22.59
C ASP A 92 12.77 23.06 -23.64
N GLU A 93 11.44 23.06 -23.74
CA GLU A 93 10.70 23.93 -24.65
C GLU A 93 9.62 24.67 -23.84
N ASP A 94 9.90 25.95 -23.62
CA ASP A 94 9.03 26.92 -22.96
C ASP A 94 7.68 27.03 -23.70
N GLU A 95 6.64 26.42 -23.15
CA GLU A 95 5.28 26.93 -23.31
C GLU A 95 4.65 27.07 -21.92
N ASP A 96 4.09 28.25 -21.66
CA ASP A 96 3.36 28.60 -20.45
C ASP A 96 2.11 27.70 -20.33
N VAL A 97 2.28 26.49 -19.79
CA VAL A 97 1.16 25.61 -19.46
C VAL A 97 0.64 26.03 -18.09
N ASP A 98 -0.60 26.53 -18.08
CA ASP A 98 -1.35 26.84 -16.86
C ASP A 98 -1.16 25.73 -15.82
N MET A 99 -0.49 26.10 -14.71
CA MET A 99 -0.24 25.22 -13.58
C MET A 99 -1.60 24.86 -12.96
N ASP A 100 -2.13 23.65 -13.19
CA ASP A 100 -3.22 23.13 -12.38
C ASP A 100 -2.67 22.87 -10.98
N PRO A 101 -3.04 23.68 -9.96
CA PRO A 101 -2.50 23.54 -8.61
C PRO A 101 -3.01 22.27 -7.91
N GLY A 102 -3.90 21.50 -8.56
CA GLY A 102 -4.66 20.41 -7.96
C GLY A 102 -4.14 18.99 -8.19
N SER A 103 -3.18 18.75 -9.09
CA SER A 103 -2.71 17.38 -9.37
C SER A 103 -1.64 16.92 -8.37
N VAL A 104 -2.08 16.61 -7.15
CA VAL A 104 -1.26 15.92 -6.15
C VAL A 104 -1.29 14.43 -6.49
N SER A 105 -0.15 13.87 -6.88
CA SER A 105 -0.01 12.42 -7.05
C SER A 105 0.46 11.81 -5.74
N ARG A 106 -0.11 10.67 -5.35
CA ARG A 106 0.27 9.98 -4.11
C ARG A 106 1.18 8.81 -4.43
N THR A 107 2.32 8.75 -3.76
CA THR A 107 3.30 7.67 -3.93
C THR A 107 3.33 6.78 -2.70
N LEU A 108 3.27 5.47 -2.91
CA LEU A 108 3.54 4.45 -1.90
C LEU A 108 5.05 4.20 -1.83
N LEU A 109 5.61 4.29 -0.63
CA LEU A 109 7.03 4.05 -0.33
C LEU A 109 7.16 2.78 0.52
N VAL A 110 7.95 1.82 0.04
CA VAL A 110 8.32 0.58 0.75
C VAL A 110 9.80 0.66 1.06
N PHE A 111 10.17 0.63 2.35
CA PHE A 111 11.57 0.69 2.76
C PHE A 111 11.95 -0.46 3.68
N GLY A 112 13.06 -1.11 3.34
CA GLY A 112 13.73 -2.10 4.19
C GLY A 112 12.95 -3.38 4.44
N GLY A 113 13.09 -3.94 5.65
CA GLY A 113 12.59 -5.26 6.04
C GLY A 113 13.60 -6.37 5.74
N GLY A 114 13.15 -7.61 5.73
CA GLY A 114 13.96 -8.78 5.37
C GLY A 114 13.11 -9.99 4.99
N ASP A 115 13.73 -11.06 4.51
CA ASP A 115 13.03 -12.29 4.13
C ASP A 115 12.85 -13.29 5.28
N ASN A 116 13.36 -12.97 6.48
CA ASN A 116 13.47 -13.86 7.63
C ASN A 116 14.37 -15.10 7.40
N GLU A 117 15.17 -15.12 6.33
CA GLU A 117 16.17 -16.15 6.02
C GLU A 117 17.61 -15.63 6.16
N GLY A 118 17.76 -14.41 6.68
CA GLY A 118 19.05 -13.76 6.95
C GLY A 118 19.37 -12.61 6.00
N ASN A 119 18.54 -12.36 4.98
CA ASN A 119 18.68 -11.19 4.12
C ASN A 119 17.88 -10.02 4.70
N PHE A 120 18.54 -8.87 4.80
CA PHE A 120 17.95 -7.61 5.20
C PHE A 120 18.07 -6.62 4.05
N TYR A 121 16.99 -5.90 3.81
CA TYR A 121 16.92 -4.92 2.74
C TYR A 121 17.10 -3.51 3.30
N SER A 122 17.72 -2.66 2.48
CA SER A 122 17.85 -1.21 2.71
C SER A 122 17.45 -0.43 1.46
N ASP A 123 16.75 -1.09 0.54
CA ASP A 123 16.23 -0.52 -0.68
C ASP A 123 14.97 0.30 -0.41
N LEU A 124 14.70 1.23 -1.32
CA LEU A 124 13.45 1.98 -1.40
C LEU A 124 12.75 1.59 -2.71
N THR A 125 11.56 1.04 -2.58
CA THR A 125 10.65 0.81 -3.71
C THR A 125 9.54 1.84 -3.66
N THR A 126 9.21 2.43 -4.81
CA THR A 126 8.14 3.43 -4.94
C THR A 126 7.11 2.95 -5.95
N VAL A 127 5.83 3.11 -5.64
CA VAL A 127 4.70 2.76 -6.51
C VAL A 127 3.72 3.93 -6.54
N ALA A 128 3.25 4.34 -7.71
CA ALA A 128 2.18 5.33 -7.81
C ALA A 128 0.87 4.72 -7.26
N VAL A 129 0.18 5.42 -6.37
CA VAL A 129 -1.08 4.92 -5.79
C VAL A 129 -2.14 4.74 -6.86
N GLU A 130 -2.12 5.57 -7.90
CA GLU A 130 -3.03 5.49 -9.04
C GLU A 130 -2.80 4.22 -9.88
N GLU A 131 -1.54 3.79 -10.05
CA GLU A 131 -1.20 2.51 -10.69
C GLU A 131 -1.73 1.33 -9.87
N LEU A 132 -1.58 1.40 -8.54
CA LEU A 132 -2.04 0.36 -7.62
C LEU A 132 -3.58 0.27 -7.60
N LEU A 133 -4.28 1.40 -7.58
CA LEU A 133 -5.74 1.45 -7.63
C LEU A 133 -6.30 1.05 -9.00
N GLY A 134 -5.57 1.32 -10.10
CA GLY A 134 -5.94 0.89 -11.45
C GLY A 134 -5.80 -0.63 -11.69
N ALA A 135 -5.15 -1.35 -10.79
CA ALA A 135 -4.97 -2.80 -10.84
C ALA A 135 -6.02 -3.59 -10.02
N ILE A 136 -7.00 -2.90 -9.42
CA ILE A 136 -8.15 -3.45 -8.67
C ILE A 136 -9.35 -3.60 -9.61
#